data_AF-A0A3M7A3B3-F1
#
_entry.id   AF-A0A3M7A3B3-F1
#
_cell.length_a   1.000
_cell.length_b   1.000
_cell.length_c   1.000
_cell.angle_alpha   90.00
_cell.angle_beta   90.00
_cell.angle_gamma   90.00
#
_symmetry.space_group_name_H-M   'P 1'
#
loop_
_entity.id
_entity.type
_entity.pdbx_description
1 polymer ?
#
loop_
_entity_poly.entity_id
_entity_poly.type
_entity_poly.pdbx_seq_one_letter_code
_entity_poly.pdbx_strand_id
1 'polypeptide(L)'
;MGDLKVEVFGHILNNPVGTSAGIDKNADIPDPLFELGAAVVEVGGVTPKPQEGNPKPRVFRIPSQNALINRYGLNSEGAEHVAMVLRERVRQYAYDHGLGLDAEAERLVLDGEAGVPPGSLRDGKVLAVQVAKNKVTPDSDIAAVAKDYVTCVDHLAKYADVLVVNVSSPNTPGLRDLQATAPLTAILSSVVDSAKSISRKTKPAVMVKVSPDEDSDAQVEGICSAVWSSGVDGVIVGNTTKKRPDPVPKGYVMPANEEKLLSEVGGYSGPQMFERTLNLVKKYRSKLDLGPVEDERVTSTLTGASDQRPVSVSESVQTDPSTSDLTANPIEASVQRDAQHLKPLTNDADKESQQPIVKVPERHHTSELQSSGQTLEPASVSGPASAIAPPPSNPASPTTSPSTQATSSTSTPVSRPPSKSGSKTKDLEPKVIFATGGITNGEQCLQILNAGASVCQVYTAMMYGGVGTVTRIKQEMREKMHQHGKDGKQ
;
A
#
# COMPACT_ATOMS: atom_id res chain seq x y z
N MET A 1 -12.25 25.44 10.69
CA MET A 1 -11.28 24.44 10.19
C MET A 1 -11.89 23.05 10.39
N GLY A 2 -11.90 22.19 9.38
CA GLY A 2 -11.81 20.72 9.54
C GLY A 2 -13.00 19.94 10.10
N ASP A 3 -13.97 19.57 9.26
CA ASP A 3 -15.01 18.61 9.64
C ASP A 3 -14.61 17.14 9.44
N LEU A 4 -13.69 16.86 8.51
CA LEU A 4 -13.23 15.51 8.19
C LEU A 4 -11.78 15.23 8.61
N LYS A 5 -11.14 16.11 9.39
CA LYS A 5 -9.72 15.93 9.72
C LYS A 5 -9.51 14.66 10.55
N VAL A 6 -8.43 13.93 10.23
CA VAL A 6 -8.01 12.73 10.97
C VAL A 6 -6.51 12.76 11.20
N GLU A 7 -6.07 12.22 12.34
CA GLU A 7 -4.65 12.06 12.63
C GLU A 7 -4.15 10.69 12.15
N VAL A 8 -3.04 10.69 11.41
CA VAL A 8 -2.39 9.49 10.89
C VAL A 8 -0.88 9.66 11.02
N PHE A 9 -0.23 8.78 11.78
CA PHE A 9 1.22 8.82 12.04
C PHE A 9 1.73 10.21 12.48
N GLY A 10 0.98 10.89 13.35
CA GLY A 10 1.29 12.25 13.83
C GLY A 10 0.99 13.38 12.84
N HIS A 11 0.45 13.08 11.65
CA HIS A 11 0.03 14.07 10.67
C HIS A 11 -1.48 14.30 10.72
N ILE A 12 -1.91 15.56 10.76
CA ILE A 12 -3.33 15.93 10.67
C ILE A 12 -3.73 16.02 9.21
N LEU A 13 -4.36 14.96 8.69
CA LEU A 13 -4.85 14.92 7.32
C LEU A 13 -6.11 15.77 7.15
N ASN A 14 -6.25 16.38 5.97
CA ASN A 14 -7.40 17.24 5.64
C ASN A 14 -8.72 16.47 5.51
N ASN A 15 -8.66 15.17 5.26
CA ASN A 15 -9.80 14.25 5.19
C ASN A 15 -9.28 12.78 5.28
N PRO A 16 -10.14 11.78 5.51
CA PRO A 16 -9.73 10.39 5.65
C PRO A 16 -9.85 9.60 4.34
N VAL A 17 -9.92 10.26 3.18
CA VAL A 17 -10.10 9.61 1.88
C VAL A 17 -8.78 9.56 1.13
N GLY A 18 -8.42 8.38 0.65
CA GLY A 18 -7.21 8.14 -0.14
C GLY A 18 -7.46 7.47 -1.49
N THR A 19 -6.48 7.54 -2.38
CA THR A 19 -6.42 6.71 -3.58
C THR A 19 -5.58 5.46 -3.31
N SER A 20 -6.06 4.28 -3.73
CA SER A 20 -5.30 3.03 -3.53
C SER A 20 -4.24 2.82 -4.62
N ALA A 21 -3.22 2.01 -4.31
CA ALA A 21 -2.16 1.65 -5.25
C ALA A 21 -2.69 1.10 -6.58
N GLY A 22 -1.88 1.30 -7.63
CA GLY A 22 -2.12 0.79 -8.97
C GLY A 22 -2.93 1.71 -9.88
N ILE A 23 -3.42 2.85 -9.39
CA ILE A 23 -3.88 3.97 -10.25
C ILE A 23 -2.65 4.63 -10.87
N ASP A 24 -1.71 5.02 -10.01
CA ASP A 24 -0.41 5.57 -10.40
C ASP A 24 0.68 4.58 -9.98
N LYS A 25 1.19 3.81 -10.94
CA LYS A 25 2.15 2.72 -10.69
C LYS A 25 3.59 3.21 -10.60
N ASN A 26 3.90 4.32 -11.25
CA ASN A 26 5.27 4.81 -11.40
C ASN A 26 5.50 6.18 -10.74
N ALA A 27 4.49 6.69 -10.00
CA ALA A 27 4.49 8.00 -9.39
C ALA A 27 4.47 9.17 -10.41
N ASP A 28 3.78 8.97 -11.53
CA ASP A 28 3.68 9.95 -12.61
C ASP A 28 2.74 11.12 -12.29
N ILE A 29 1.72 10.86 -11.46
CA ILE A 29 0.62 11.81 -11.17
C ILE A 29 0.23 11.94 -9.68
N PRO A 30 1.14 11.93 -8.67
CA PRO A 30 0.75 12.13 -7.27
C PRO A 30 0.07 13.48 -7.04
N ASP A 31 0.63 14.56 -7.61
CA ASP A 31 0.09 15.92 -7.45
C ASP A 31 -1.32 16.07 -8.03
N PRO A 32 -1.60 15.65 -9.28
CA PRO A 32 -2.97 15.59 -9.78
C PRO A 32 -3.92 14.81 -8.87
N LEU A 33 -3.53 13.63 -8.36
CA LEU A 33 -4.40 12.84 -7.46
C LEU A 33 -4.68 13.56 -6.14
N PHE A 34 -3.69 14.28 -5.60
CA PHE A 34 -3.88 15.14 -4.44
C PHE A 34 -4.80 16.34 -4.74
N GLU A 35 -4.74 16.94 -5.94
CA GLU A 35 -5.64 18.03 -6.37
C GLU A 35 -7.08 17.56 -6.58
N LEU A 36 -7.29 16.30 -6.96
CA LEU A 36 -8.62 15.68 -6.99
C LEU A 36 -9.22 15.47 -5.58
N GLY A 37 -8.48 15.82 -4.54
CA GLY A 37 -8.99 16.02 -3.18
C GLY A 37 -8.70 14.90 -2.21
N ALA A 38 -7.94 13.87 -2.61
CA ALA A 38 -7.46 12.84 -1.69
C ALA A 38 -6.44 13.43 -0.71
N ALA A 39 -6.47 12.99 0.55
CA ALA A 39 -5.43 13.32 1.53
C ALA A 39 -4.32 12.26 1.58
N VAL A 40 -4.63 11.03 1.17
CA VAL A 40 -3.64 9.96 1.02
C VAL A 40 -3.56 9.58 -0.45
N VAL A 41 -2.37 9.58 -1.04
CA VAL A 41 -2.15 8.99 -2.37
C VAL A 41 -1.21 7.82 -2.21
N GLU A 42 -1.65 6.63 -2.57
CA GLU A 42 -0.80 5.44 -2.63
C GLU A 42 -0.37 5.18 -4.07
N VAL A 43 0.92 5.34 -4.35
CA VAL A 43 1.52 5.00 -5.65
C VAL A 43 2.11 3.59 -5.60
N GLY A 44 2.33 2.99 -6.77
CA GLY A 44 3.15 1.80 -6.88
C GLY A 44 2.39 0.47 -6.95
N GLY A 45 2.94 -0.50 -6.22
CA GLY A 45 3.20 -1.83 -6.75
C GLY A 45 4.58 -1.90 -7.41
N VAL A 46 5.55 -1.13 -6.88
CA VAL A 46 6.90 -0.97 -7.43
C VAL A 46 7.74 -2.20 -7.12
N THR A 47 8.44 -2.70 -8.12
CA THR A 47 9.37 -3.84 -7.98
C THR A 47 10.82 -3.34 -8.08
N PRO A 48 11.82 -4.09 -7.57
CA PRO A 48 13.22 -3.64 -7.62
C PRO A 48 13.67 -3.35 -9.04
N LYS A 49 13.49 -4.33 -9.92
CA LYS A 49 13.79 -4.24 -11.34
C LYS A 49 12.51 -3.98 -12.15
N PRO A 50 12.61 -3.36 -13.34
CA PRO A 50 11.49 -3.24 -14.26
C PRO A 50 10.90 -4.60 -14.62
N GLN A 51 9.58 -4.65 -14.80
CA GLN A 51 8.88 -5.80 -15.36
C GLN A 51 7.58 -5.39 -16.06
N GLU A 52 7.28 -6.01 -17.19
CA GLU A 52 6.10 -5.67 -18.00
C GLU A 52 4.76 -6.04 -17.36
N GLY A 53 4.77 -7.00 -16.43
CA GLY A 53 3.59 -7.67 -15.86
C GLY A 53 3.09 -8.86 -16.70
N ASN A 54 1.85 -9.28 -16.49
CA ASN A 54 1.25 -10.38 -17.25
C ASN A 54 0.79 -9.90 -18.66
N PRO A 55 0.67 -10.80 -19.65
CA PRO A 55 0.24 -10.45 -21.02
C PRO A 55 -1.12 -9.74 -21.07
N LYS A 56 -1.30 -8.86 -22.06
CA LYS A 56 -2.57 -8.18 -22.35
C LYS A 56 -3.49 -9.10 -23.19
N PRO A 57 -4.83 -8.97 -23.08
CA PRO A 57 -5.59 -8.11 -22.16
C PRO A 57 -5.55 -8.61 -20.71
N ARG A 58 -5.50 -7.65 -19.76
CA ARG A 58 -5.27 -7.92 -18.33
C ARG A 58 -6.11 -7.08 -17.37
N VAL A 59 -7.07 -6.33 -17.89
CA VAL A 59 -8.05 -5.58 -17.13
C VAL A 59 -9.37 -5.62 -17.90
N PHE A 60 -10.45 -5.91 -17.18
CA PHE A 60 -11.77 -6.14 -17.73
C PHE A 60 -12.76 -5.35 -16.89
N ARG A 61 -13.57 -4.53 -17.54
CA ARG A 61 -14.67 -3.82 -16.90
C ARG A 61 -15.91 -4.68 -16.96
N ILE A 62 -16.66 -4.68 -15.88
CA ILE A 62 -18.00 -5.26 -15.77
C ILE A 62 -18.94 -4.08 -15.43
N PRO A 63 -19.31 -3.24 -16.42
CA PRO A 63 -20.09 -2.04 -16.19
C PRO A 63 -21.42 -2.30 -15.50
N SER A 64 -22.06 -3.44 -15.80
CA SER A 64 -23.33 -3.83 -15.20
C SER A 64 -23.25 -3.97 -13.67
N GLN A 65 -22.03 -4.14 -13.13
CA GLN A 65 -21.75 -4.31 -11.71
C GLN A 65 -20.90 -3.19 -11.10
N ASN A 66 -20.50 -2.18 -11.88
CA ASN A 66 -19.46 -1.21 -11.50
C ASN A 66 -18.20 -1.90 -10.96
N ALA A 67 -17.78 -2.99 -11.60
CA ALA A 67 -16.69 -3.83 -11.13
C ALA A 67 -15.57 -4.00 -12.15
N LEU A 68 -14.42 -4.48 -11.69
CA LEU A 68 -13.23 -4.75 -12.49
C LEU A 68 -12.72 -6.14 -12.15
N ILE A 69 -12.18 -6.84 -13.16
CA ILE A 69 -11.27 -7.95 -12.95
C ILE A 69 -9.93 -7.56 -13.56
N ASN A 70 -8.84 -7.74 -12.82
CA ASN A 70 -7.51 -7.47 -13.34
C ASN A 70 -6.51 -8.57 -12.99
N ARG A 71 -5.54 -8.73 -13.88
CA ARG A 71 -4.41 -9.64 -13.73
C ARG A 71 -3.10 -8.97 -14.12
N TYR A 72 -2.87 -7.73 -13.67
CA TYR A 72 -1.70 -6.94 -14.08
C TYR A 72 -0.35 -7.64 -13.82
N GLY A 73 -0.20 -8.33 -12.69
CA GLY A 73 1.04 -9.02 -12.33
C GLY A 73 2.19 -8.07 -12.00
N LEU A 74 1.92 -7.00 -11.22
CA LEU A 74 2.93 -6.04 -10.75
C LEU A 74 3.79 -5.43 -11.88
N ASN A 75 3.17 -4.96 -12.97
CA ASN A 75 3.91 -4.18 -13.97
C ASN A 75 4.45 -2.88 -13.35
N SER A 76 5.75 -2.61 -13.53
CA SER A 76 6.51 -1.52 -12.91
C SER A 76 7.76 -1.18 -13.73
N GLU A 77 8.14 0.10 -13.76
CA GLU A 77 9.40 0.58 -14.37
C GLU A 77 10.62 0.41 -13.44
N GLY A 78 10.46 -0.22 -12.27
CA GLY A 78 11.53 -0.47 -11.31
C GLY A 78 11.70 0.63 -10.25
N ALA A 79 12.33 0.29 -9.13
CA ALA A 79 12.48 1.18 -7.99
C ALA A 79 13.36 2.39 -8.28
N GLU A 80 14.41 2.22 -9.08
CA GLU A 80 15.29 3.32 -9.47
C GLU A 80 14.55 4.38 -10.30
N HIS A 81 13.74 3.96 -11.28
CA HIS A 81 12.94 4.87 -12.10
C HIS A 81 11.97 5.68 -11.23
N VAL A 82 11.20 5.01 -10.37
CA VAL A 82 10.24 5.69 -9.49
C VAL A 82 10.95 6.63 -8.50
N ALA A 83 12.14 6.24 -8.01
CA ALA A 83 12.97 7.11 -7.18
C ALA A 83 13.43 8.37 -7.93
N MET A 84 13.75 8.28 -9.22
CA MET A 84 14.08 9.45 -10.04
C MET A 84 12.89 10.41 -10.19
N VAL A 85 11.69 9.86 -10.46
CA VAL A 85 10.46 10.67 -10.59
C VAL A 85 10.14 11.38 -9.28
N LEU A 86 10.17 10.66 -8.16
CA LEU A 86 9.90 11.24 -6.84
C LEU A 86 10.98 12.26 -6.43
N ARG A 87 12.25 12.01 -6.78
CA ARG A 87 13.34 12.97 -6.55
C ARG A 87 13.11 14.27 -7.28
N GLU A 88 12.74 14.19 -8.55
CA GLU A 88 12.50 15.39 -9.35
C GLU A 88 11.35 16.21 -8.78
N ARG A 89 10.30 15.54 -8.28
CA ARG A 89 9.19 16.18 -7.58
C ARG A 89 9.65 16.96 -6.33
N VAL A 90 10.56 16.39 -5.53
CA VAL A 90 11.17 17.07 -4.37
C VAL A 90 12.03 18.26 -4.80
N ARG A 91 12.85 18.11 -5.84
CA ARG A 91 13.73 19.18 -6.34
C ARG A 91 12.94 20.34 -6.94
N GLN A 92 11.89 20.05 -7.68
CA GLN A 92 10.99 21.07 -8.22
C GLN A 92 10.29 21.82 -7.09
N TYR A 93 9.81 21.11 -6.06
CA TYR A 93 9.24 21.75 -4.88
C TYR A 93 10.25 22.66 -4.18
N ALA A 94 11.50 22.21 -4.00
CA ALA A 94 12.55 23.01 -3.38
C ALA A 94 12.80 24.31 -4.18
N TYR A 95 12.86 24.22 -5.50
CA TYR A 95 13.03 25.37 -6.39
C TYR A 95 11.86 26.36 -6.29
N ASP A 96 10.63 25.85 -6.38
CA ASP A 96 9.40 26.67 -6.33
C ASP A 96 9.24 27.42 -4.99
N HIS A 97 9.85 26.89 -3.92
CA HIS A 97 9.84 27.49 -2.58
C HIS A 97 11.13 28.27 -2.24
N GLY A 98 12.00 28.51 -3.24
CA GLY A 98 13.18 29.35 -3.08
C GLY A 98 14.34 28.72 -2.30
N LEU A 99 14.35 27.39 -2.12
CA LEU A 99 15.42 26.66 -1.42
C LEU A 99 16.62 26.36 -2.33
N GLY A 100 16.43 26.33 -3.65
CA GLY A 100 17.47 26.05 -4.65
C GLY A 100 17.28 24.71 -5.36
N LEU A 101 18.31 24.29 -6.12
CA LEU A 101 18.30 23.07 -6.96
C LEU A 101 19.43 22.08 -6.61
N ASP A 102 20.25 22.41 -5.63
CA ASP A 102 21.39 21.59 -5.21
C ASP A 102 20.97 20.47 -4.23
N ALA A 103 21.96 19.67 -3.83
CA ALA A 103 21.72 18.55 -2.92
C ALA A 103 21.31 19.02 -1.52
N GLU A 104 21.69 20.23 -1.12
CA GLU A 104 21.32 20.79 0.17
C GLU A 104 19.85 21.21 0.18
N ALA A 105 19.36 21.83 -0.90
CA ALA A 105 17.95 22.13 -1.09
C ALA A 105 17.07 20.86 -1.04
N GLU A 106 17.50 19.77 -1.70
CA GLU A 106 16.85 18.46 -1.61
C GLU A 106 16.83 17.96 -0.15
N ARG A 107 17.96 18.02 0.54
CA ARG A 107 18.08 17.59 1.95
C ARG A 107 17.15 18.38 2.86
N LEU A 108 17.07 19.70 2.72
CA LEU A 108 16.21 20.57 3.55
C LEU A 108 14.74 20.18 3.40
N VAL A 109 14.27 19.91 2.18
CA VAL A 109 12.89 19.44 1.96
C VAL A 109 12.67 18.07 2.58
N LEU A 110 13.57 17.13 2.34
CA LEU A 110 13.48 15.76 2.87
C LEU A 110 13.50 15.74 4.41
N ASP A 111 14.30 16.60 5.03
CA ASP A 111 14.39 16.73 6.49
C ASP A 111 13.21 17.49 7.13
N GLY A 112 12.24 17.94 6.32
CA GLY A 112 10.99 18.54 6.79
C GLY A 112 11.09 20.03 7.10
N GLU A 113 12.16 20.72 6.69
CA GLU A 113 12.32 22.17 6.91
C GLU A 113 11.25 22.99 6.18
N ALA A 114 10.61 22.40 5.17
CA ALA A 114 9.48 22.98 4.45
C ALA A 114 8.16 23.00 5.25
N GLY A 115 8.10 22.37 6.44
CA GLY A 115 6.91 22.35 7.29
C GLY A 115 5.74 21.50 6.75
N VAL A 116 6.00 20.66 5.75
CA VAL A 116 5.04 19.71 5.16
C VAL A 116 5.60 18.30 5.17
N PRO A 117 4.76 17.24 5.13
CA PRO A 117 5.23 15.87 5.00
C PRO A 117 6.13 15.73 3.75
N PRO A 118 7.39 15.29 3.90
CA PRO A 118 8.36 15.31 2.80
C PRO A 118 8.04 14.41 1.61
N GLY A 119 7.16 13.41 1.76
CA GLY A 119 6.67 12.62 0.62
C GLY A 119 5.57 13.34 -0.14
N SER A 120 4.53 13.81 0.54
CA SER A 120 3.39 14.48 -0.09
C SER A 120 3.73 15.88 -0.58
N LEU A 121 4.69 16.55 0.06
CA LEU A 121 5.07 17.93 -0.19
C LEU A 121 3.90 18.91 0.00
N ARG A 122 2.89 18.53 0.79
CA ARG A 122 1.61 19.25 0.92
C ARG A 122 1.06 19.12 2.33
N ASP A 123 0.65 20.24 2.91
CA ASP A 123 0.01 20.25 4.24
C ASP A 123 -1.28 19.41 4.26
N GLY A 124 -1.46 18.67 5.35
CA GLY A 124 -2.58 17.76 5.57
C GLY A 124 -2.76 16.66 4.53
N LYS A 125 -1.67 16.24 3.86
CA LYS A 125 -1.65 15.12 2.92
C LYS A 125 -0.43 14.23 3.17
N VAL A 126 -0.52 12.94 2.83
CA VAL A 126 0.59 11.98 2.91
C VAL A 126 0.71 11.17 1.63
N LEU A 127 1.95 10.91 1.20
CA LEU A 127 2.29 10.05 0.08
C LEU A 127 2.70 8.67 0.59
N ALA A 128 1.94 7.65 0.19
CA ALA A 128 2.27 6.26 0.41
C ALA A 128 2.94 5.67 -0.83
N VAL A 129 4.06 4.97 -0.67
CA VAL A 129 4.78 4.29 -1.75
C VAL A 129 4.74 2.79 -1.52
N GLN A 130 4.03 2.07 -2.40
CA GLN A 130 3.88 0.63 -2.30
C GLN A 130 4.97 -0.12 -3.06
N VAL A 131 5.64 -1.03 -2.35
CA VAL A 131 6.72 -1.88 -2.83
C VAL A 131 6.29 -3.36 -2.86
N ALA A 132 6.85 -4.11 -3.79
CA ALA A 132 6.61 -5.53 -3.99
C ALA A 132 7.87 -6.23 -4.51
N LYS A 133 7.91 -7.56 -4.44
CA LYS A 133 8.98 -8.35 -5.07
C LYS A 133 8.84 -8.45 -6.58
N ASN A 134 9.94 -8.73 -7.27
CA ASN A 134 9.89 -9.10 -8.68
C ASN A 134 9.21 -10.48 -8.86
N LYS A 135 8.55 -10.68 -10.01
CA LYS A 135 7.86 -11.94 -10.33
C LYS A 135 8.81 -13.15 -10.35
N VAL A 136 10.06 -12.94 -10.79
CA VAL A 136 11.07 -14.00 -10.97
C VAL A 136 11.73 -14.45 -9.65
N THR A 137 11.56 -13.68 -8.58
CA THR A 137 12.13 -14.00 -7.27
C THR A 137 11.36 -15.18 -6.65
N PRO A 138 12.01 -16.32 -6.37
CA PRO A 138 11.34 -17.52 -5.87
C PRO A 138 10.68 -17.30 -4.51
N ASP A 139 9.42 -17.70 -4.36
CA ASP A 139 8.65 -17.47 -3.13
C ASP A 139 9.18 -18.30 -1.94
N SER A 140 9.85 -19.42 -2.22
CA SER A 140 10.49 -20.29 -1.22
C SER A 140 11.76 -19.70 -0.63
N ASP A 141 12.38 -18.71 -1.29
CA ASP A 141 13.59 -18.04 -0.82
C ASP A 141 13.23 -16.73 -0.12
N ILE A 142 12.89 -16.82 1.15
CA ILE A 142 12.47 -15.68 1.97
C ILE A 142 13.57 -14.61 2.06
N ALA A 143 14.85 -14.99 2.02
CA ALA A 143 15.95 -14.04 2.04
C ALA A 143 16.02 -13.24 0.74
N ALA A 144 15.87 -13.88 -0.42
CA ALA A 144 15.78 -13.20 -1.72
C ALA A 144 14.53 -12.31 -1.81
N VAL A 145 13.39 -12.78 -1.31
CA VAL A 145 12.15 -11.99 -1.24
C VAL A 145 12.36 -10.74 -0.35
N ALA A 146 12.91 -10.89 0.85
CA ALA A 146 13.22 -9.76 1.72
C ALA A 146 14.19 -8.78 1.07
N LYS A 147 15.22 -9.28 0.36
CA LYS A 147 16.18 -8.46 -0.39
C LYS A 147 15.51 -7.61 -1.48
N ASP A 148 14.52 -8.16 -2.18
CA ASP A 148 13.74 -7.37 -3.15
C ASP A 148 13.04 -6.20 -2.45
N TYR A 149 12.30 -6.45 -1.37
CA TYR A 149 11.64 -5.37 -0.64
C TYR A 149 12.63 -4.33 -0.11
N VAL A 150 13.75 -4.75 0.48
CA VAL A 150 14.81 -3.86 0.97
C VAL A 150 15.41 -3.03 -0.16
N THR A 151 15.66 -3.62 -1.33
CA THR A 151 16.16 -2.87 -2.50
C THR A 151 15.20 -1.75 -2.89
N CYS A 152 13.89 -2.02 -2.89
CA CYS A 152 12.90 -0.96 -3.13
C CYS A 152 12.93 0.13 -2.05
N VAL A 153 13.04 -0.26 -0.77
CA VAL A 153 13.09 0.66 0.38
C VAL A 153 14.32 1.57 0.27
N ASP A 154 15.50 1.02 -0.03
CA ASP A 154 16.75 1.77 -0.16
C ASP A 154 16.66 2.90 -1.22
N HIS A 155 15.91 2.66 -2.29
CA HIS A 155 15.67 3.68 -3.33
C HIS A 155 14.56 4.68 -2.98
N LEU A 156 13.46 4.22 -2.37
CA LEU A 156 12.19 4.95 -2.35
C LEU A 156 11.85 5.57 -0.99
N ALA A 157 12.36 5.02 0.10
CA ALA A 157 11.95 5.35 1.45
C ALA A 157 12.11 6.83 1.81
N LYS A 158 13.18 7.48 1.31
CA LYS A 158 13.40 8.92 1.56
C LYS A 158 12.28 9.81 1.01
N TYR A 159 11.59 9.37 -0.05
CA TYR A 159 10.53 10.13 -0.72
C TYR A 159 9.11 9.73 -0.30
N ALA A 160 8.97 8.83 0.67
CA ALA A 160 7.67 8.40 1.16
C ALA A 160 7.36 9.04 2.52
N ASP A 161 6.08 9.29 2.81
CA ASP A 161 5.61 9.48 4.18
C ASP A 161 5.23 8.12 4.79
N VAL A 162 4.72 7.21 3.94
CA VAL A 162 4.37 5.84 4.31
C VAL A 162 4.93 4.86 3.28
N LEU A 163 5.69 3.86 3.71
CA LEU A 163 6.06 2.70 2.89
C LEU A 163 5.03 1.60 3.06
N VAL A 164 4.61 0.98 1.95
CA VAL A 164 3.61 -0.10 1.98
C VAL A 164 4.21 -1.37 1.39
N VAL A 165 4.34 -2.42 2.21
CA VAL A 165 4.76 -3.76 1.80
C VAL A 165 3.56 -4.51 1.22
N ASN A 166 3.58 -4.81 -0.08
CA ASN A 166 2.51 -5.57 -0.72
C ASN A 166 2.81 -7.07 -0.75
N VAL A 167 2.03 -7.84 -0.01
CA VAL A 167 2.04 -9.32 0.03
C VAL A 167 0.69 -9.92 -0.40
N SER A 168 -0.18 -9.12 -1.05
CA SER A 168 -1.60 -9.45 -1.19
C SER A 168 -2.13 -9.52 -2.63
N SER A 169 -1.29 -9.22 -3.63
CA SER A 169 -1.70 -9.35 -5.03
C SER A 169 -2.08 -10.80 -5.38
N PRO A 170 -3.26 -11.07 -5.95
CA PRO A 170 -3.60 -12.40 -6.46
C PRO A 170 -2.93 -12.73 -7.79
N ASN A 171 -2.25 -11.76 -8.40
CA ASN A 171 -1.80 -11.80 -9.79
C ASN A 171 -0.31 -12.14 -9.94
N THR A 172 0.37 -12.35 -8.81
CA THR A 172 1.75 -12.83 -8.72
C THR A 172 1.67 -14.16 -7.98
N PRO A 173 2.03 -15.29 -8.63
CA PRO A 173 2.05 -16.60 -7.99
C PRO A 173 2.81 -16.59 -6.66
N GLY A 174 2.33 -17.36 -5.68
CA GLY A 174 2.92 -17.54 -4.35
C GLY A 174 2.99 -16.31 -3.44
N LEU A 175 2.72 -15.10 -3.94
CA LEU A 175 2.87 -13.87 -3.16
C LEU A 175 1.99 -13.85 -1.90
N ARG A 176 0.78 -14.41 -1.97
CA ARG A 176 -0.15 -14.46 -0.83
C ARG A 176 0.26 -15.46 0.24
N ASP A 177 1.05 -16.47 -0.12
CA ASP A 177 1.53 -17.48 0.82
C ASP A 177 2.56 -16.86 1.79
N LEU A 178 3.19 -15.75 1.38
CA LEU A 178 4.06 -14.94 2.24
C LEU A 178 3.34 -14.29 3.42
N GLN A 179 2.00 -14.32 3.48
CA GLN A 179 1.22 -13.82 4.61
C GLN A 179 1.19 -14.80 5.80
N ALA A 180 1.76 -16.00 5.67
CA ALA A 180 2.01 -16.87 6.82
C ALA A 180 2.92 -16.17 7.83
N THR A 181 2.70 -16.40 9.14
CA THR A 181 3.32 -15.61 10.22
C THR A 181 4.84 -15.52 10.12
N ALA A 182 5.54 -16.66 9.99
CA ALA A 182 7.00 -16.69 9.97
C ALA A 182 7.63 -15.94 8.77
N PRO A 183 7.29 -16.24 7.50
CA PRO A 183 7.85 -15.51 6.36
C PRO A 183 7.45 -14.03 6.39
N LEU A 184 6.22 -13.71 6.79
CA LEU A 184 5.76 -12.32 6.88
C LEU A 184 6.60 -11.53 7.89
N THR A 185 6.82 -12.07 9.10
CA THR A 185 7.65 -11.43 10.12
C THR A 185 9.06 -11.17 9.60
N ALA A 186 9.70 -12.15 8.96
CA ALA A 186 11.07 -11.99 8.45
C ALA A 186 11.18 -10.88 7.39
N ILE A 187 10.23 -10.82 6.45
CA ILE A 187 10.18 -9.78 5.41
C ILE A 187 9.94 -8.41 6.04
N LEU A 188 8.93 -8.30 6.92
CA LEU A 188 8.56 -7.03 7.53
C LEU A 188 9.66 -6.47 8.43
N SER A 189 10.32 -7.32 9.24
CA SER A 189 11.45 -6.87 10.07
C SER A 189 12.59 -6.30 9.22
N SER A 190 12.94 -6.98 8.12
CA SER A 190 13.97 -6.50 7.19
C SER A 190 13.63 -5.14 6.58
N VAL A 191 12.35 -4.94 6.21
CA VAL A 191 11.86 -3.67 5.66
C VAL A 191 11.88 -2.56 6.72
N VAL A 192 11.41 -2.86 7.93
CA VAL A 192 11.37 -1.88 9.03
C VAL A 192 12.79 -1.44 9.41
N ASP A 193 13.75 -2.36 9.46
CA ASP A 193 15.15 -2.04 9.75
C ASP A 193 15.76 -1.15 8.67
N SER A 194 15.56 -1.49 7.38
CA SER A 194 16.02 -0.64 6.26
C SER A 194 15.34 0.74 6.31
N ALA A 195 14.03 0.82 6.49
CA ALA A 195 13.28 2.08 6.57
C ALA A 195 13.74 2.97 7.74
N LYS A 196 14.13 2.40 8.88
CA LYS A 196 14.69 3.14 10.03
C LYS A 196 16.09 3.66 9.77
N SER A 197 16.86 2.99 8.91
CA SER A 197 18.26 3.33 8.62
C SER A 197 18.45 4.48 7.61
N ILE A 198 17.38 4.91 6.91
CA ILE A 198 17.49 5.93 5.85
C ILE A 198 18.04 7.26 6.37
N SER A 199 18.71 8.03 5.53
CA SER A 199 19.18 9.37 5.90
C SER A 199 18.08 10.42 5.70
N ARG A 200 17.32 10.68 6.76
CA ARG A 200 16.25 11.71 6.86
C ARG A 200 15.89 11.93 8.33
N LYS A 201 15.58 13.16 8.76
CA LYS A 201 15.17 13.46 10.15
C LYS A 201 13.95 12.65 10.61
N THR A 202 12.89 12.65 9.80
CA THR A 202 11.67 11.87 10.04
C THR A 202 11.69 10.61 9.18
N LYS A 203 11.45 9.44 9.77
CA LYS A 203 11.37 8.17 9.03
C LYS A 203 9.95 7.97 8.48
N PRO A 204 9.77 7.34 7.30
CA PRO A 204 8.46 6.95 6.85
C PRO A 204 7.85 5.91 7.79
N ALA A 205 6.54 5.96 7.98
CA ALA A 205 5.83 4.86 8.62
C ALA A 205 5.85 3.63 7.68
N VAL A 206 5.88 2.43 8.24
CA VAL A 206 5.81 1.18 7.47
C VAL A 206 4.45 0.54 7.67
N MET A 207 3.79 0.16 6.58
CA MET A 207 2.54 -0.58 6.57
C MET A 207 2.65 -1.84 5.74
N VAL A 208 1.78 -2.83 6.01
CA VAL A 208 1.62 -4.02 5.17
C VAL A 208 0.23 -4.06 4.56
N LYS A 209 0.11 -4.37 3.26
CA LYS A 209 -1.17 -4.53 2.57
C LYS A 209 -1.52 -5.99 2.44
N VAL A 210 -2.64 -6.38 3.03
CA VAL A 210 -3.06 -7.78 3.23
C VAL A 210 -4.26 -8.12 2.35
N SER A 211 -4.37 -9.38 1.93
CA SER A 211 -5.41 -9.81 1.02
C SER A 211 -6.73 -10.03 1.77
N PRO A 212 -7.87 -9.80 1.10
CA PRO A 212 -9.17 -10.06 1.72
C PRO A 212 -9.46 -11.57 1.82
N ASP A 213 -8.64 -12.43 1.18
CA ASP A 213 -8.87 -13.87 1.06
C ASP A 213 -8.26 -14.71 2.17
N GLU A 214 -7.33 -14.15 2.94
CA GLU A 214 -6.79 -14.76 4.15
C GLU A 214 -7.60 -14.23 5.35
N ASP A 215 -8.86 -14.68 5.44
CA ASP A 215 -9.89 -14.13 6.33
C ASP A 215 -10.30 -15.04 7.50
N SER A 216 -9.67 -16.22 7.65
CA SER A 216 -9.86 -17.06 8.85
C SER A 216 -9.23 -16.40 10.08
N ASP A 217 -9.76 -16.72 11.26
CA ASP A 217 -9.27 -16.11 12.51
C ASP A 217 -7.80 -16.39 12.77
N ALA A 218 -7.34 -17.62 12.53
CA ALA A 218 -5.94 -18.01 12.69
C ALA A 218 -5.01 -17.27 11.70
N GLN A 219 -5.43 -17.05 10.46
CA GLN A 219 -4.65 -16.29 9.49
C GLN A 219 -4.53 -14.82 9.90
N VAL A 220 -5.64 -14.19 10.29
CA VAL A 220 -5.64 -12.79 10.73
C VAL A 220 -4.83 -12.62 12.02
N GLU A 221 -4.93 -13.54 12.97
CA GLU A 221 -4.08 -13.56 14.18
C GLU A 221 -2.59 -13.66 13.84
N GLY A 222 -2.22 -14.56 12.94
CA GLY A 222 -0.84 -14.72 12.48
C GLY A 222 -0.28 -13.45 11.85
N ILE A 223 -1.08 -12.77 11.00
CA ILE A 223 -0.71 -11.50 10.38
C ILE A 223 -0.57 -10.40 11.44
N CYS A 224 -1.51 -10.27 12.38
CA CYS A 224 -1.44 -9.29 13.46
C CYS A 224 -0.21 -9.52 14.36
N SER A 225 0.13 -10.78 14.64
CA SER A 225 1.36 -11.15 15.35
C SER A 225 2.60 -10.69 14.59
N ALA A 226 2.68 -10.96 13.28
CA ALA A 226 3.78 -10.49 12.45
C ALA A 226 3.92 -8.96 12.41
N VAL A 227 2.81 -8.23 12.34
CA VAL A 227 2.77 -6.76 12.38
C VAL A 227 3.35 -6.22 13.70
N TRP A 228 2.97 -6.82 14.83
CA TRP A 228 3.53 -6.43 16.12
C TRP A 228 5.01 -6.80 16.26
N SER A 229 5.39 -8.04 15.92
CA SER A 229 6.75 -8.54 16.08
C SER A 229 7.78 -7.84 15.19
N SER A 230 7.37 -7.39 14.00
CA SER A 230 8.27 -6.69 13.06
C SER A 230 8.39 -5.19 13.33
N GLY A 231 7.53 -4.61 14.17
CA GLY A 231 7.51 -3.17 14.42
C GLY A 231 6.89 -2.35 13.29
N VAL A 232 6.04 -2.96 12.45
CA VAL A 232 5.22 -2.27 11.44
C VAL A 232 4.20 -1.36 12.11
N ASP A 233 3.98 -0.17 11.55
CA ASP A 233 3.13 0.88 12.15
C ASP A 233 1.63 0.71 11.84
N GLY A 234 1.30 0.00 10.76
CA GLY A 234 -0.09 -0.23 10.38
C GLY A 234 -0.35 -1.29 9.32
N VAL A 235 -1.63 -1.51 9.04
CA VAL A 235 -2.12 -2.47 8.03
C VAL A 235 -3.05 -1.77 7.05
N ILE A 236 -2.88 -2.07 5.77
CA ILE A 236 -3.90 -1.79 4.76
C ILE A 236 -4.73 -3.06 4.57
N VAL A 237 -5.94 -3.06 5.13
CA VAL A 237 -6.89 -4.17 5.05
C VAL A 237 -7.58 -4.14 3.69
N GLY A 238 -7.24 -5.14 2.87
CA GLY A 238 -7.88 -5.39 1.60
C GLY A 238 -6.93 -5.25 0.41
N ASN A 239 -7.33 -5.94 -0.64
CA ASN A 239 -6.82 -5.91 -2.00
C ASN A 239 -7.96 -6.47 -2.87
N THR A 240 -7.73 -6.72 -4.14
CA THR A 240 -8.65 -7.48 -4.98
C THR A 240 -8.84 -8.92 -4.47
N THR A 241 -9.99 -9.54 -4.74
CA THR A 241 -10.29 -10.91 -4.30
C THR A 241 -10.30 -11.92 -5.46
N LYS A 242 -9.87 -13.15 -5.21
CA LYS A 242 -10.05 -14.26 -6.16
C LYS A 242 -11.48 -14.77 -6.17
N LYS A 243 -12.24 -14.56 -5.09
CA LYS A 243 -13.66 -14.92 -5.02
C LYS A 243 -14.45 -14.06 -6.01
N ARG A 244 -15.45 -14.64 -6.66
CA ARG A 244 -16.43 -13.89 -7.46
C ARG A 244 -17.65 -13.68 -6.57
N PRO A 245 -18.29 -12.49 -6.61
CA PRO A 245 -19.56 -12.33 -5.90
C PRO A 245 -20.57 -13.33 -6.45
N ASP A 246 -21.57 -13.66 -5.64
CA ASP A 246 -22.71 -14.45 -6.11
C ASP A 246 -23.29 -13.84 -7.40
N PRO A 247 -23.86 -14.66 -8.29
CA PRO A 247 -24.53 -14.15 -9.48
C PRO A 247 -25.50 -13.03 -9.11
N VAL A 248 -25.57 -12.05 -10.00
CA VAL A 248 -26.36 -10.81 -9.87
C VAL A 248 -27.75 -11.06 -9.27
N PRO A 249 -28.34 -10.12 -8.49
CA PRO A 249 -29.63 -10.33 -7.82
C PRO A 249 -30.67 -11.05 -8.68
N LYS A 250 -31.43 -11.96 -8.07
CA LYS A 250 -32.45 -12.79 -8.75
C LYS A 250 -33.29 -11.94 -9.73
N GLY A 251 -33.25 -12.29 -11.01
CA GLY A 251 -33.99 -11.61 -12.09
C GLY A 251 -33.17 -10.59 -12.89
N TYR A 252 -31.95 -10.27 -12.48
CA TYR A 252 -31.05 -9.46 -13.30
C TYR A 252 -30.39 -10.31 -14.39
N VAL A 253 -30.62 -9.96 -15.65
CA VAL A 253 -29.97 -10.59 -16.79
C VAL A 253 -28.70 -9.81 -17.09
N MET A 254 -27.55 -10.42 -16.78
CA MET A 254 -26.25 -9.87 -17.14
C MET A 254 -26.04 -9.98 -18.66
N PRO A 255 -25.44 -8.98 -19.32
CA PRO A 255 -24.98 -9.12 -20.69
C PRO A 255 -24.05 -10.34 -20.85
N ALA A 256 -24.29 -11.20 -21.83
CA ALA A 256 -23.56 -12.47 -22.00
C ALA A 256 -22.02 -12.30 -22.10
N ASN A 257 -21.57 -11.17 -22.65
CA ASN A 257 -20.16 -10.81 -22.66
C ASN A 257 -19.60 -10.57 -21.25
N GLU A 258 -20.34 -9.91 -20.37
CA GLU A 258 -19.94 -9.65 -18.98
C GLU A 258 -19.99 -10.92 -18.12
N GLU A 259 -20.93 -11.82 -18.40
CA GLU A 259 -20.97 -13.14 -17.75
C GLU A 259 -19.72 -13.95 -18.08
N LYS A 260 -19.28 -13.94 -19.35
CA LYS A 260 -18.00 -14.53 -19.75
C LYS A 260 -16.82 -13.87 -19.02
N LEU A 261 -16.84 -12.54 -18.85
CA LEU A 261 -15.77 -11.84 -18.13
C LEU A 261 -15.65 -12.26 -16.66
N LEU A 262 -16.73 -12.66 -15.99
CA LEU A 262 -16.65 -13.15 -14.61
C LEU A 262 -15.77 -14.40 -14.46
N SER A 263 -15.63 -15.20 -15.53
CA SER A 263 -14.73 -16.36 -15.59
C SER A 263 -13.25 -16.01 -15.80
N GLU A 264 -12.92 -14.75 -16.10
CA GLU A 264 -11.54 -14.31 -16.30
C GLU A 264 -10.70 -14.52 -15.04
N VAL A 265 -9.46 -14.99 -15.21
CA VAL A 265 -8.51 -15.13 -14.11
C VAL A 265 -8.04 -13.74 -13.66
N GLY A 266 -7.93 -13.58 -12.34
CA GLY A 266 -7.40 -12.38 -11.71
C GLY A 266 -8.18 -11.95 -10.48
N GLY A 267 -7.77 -10.83 -9.92
CA GLY A 267 -8.44 -10.18 -8.80
C GLY A 267 -9.68 -9.40 -9.23
N TYR A 268 -10.81 -9.67 -8.58
CA TYR A 268 -12.03 -8.91 -8.66
C TYR A 268 -11.99 -7.69 -7.72
N SER A 269 -12.50 -6.56 -8.18
CA SER A 269 -12.76 -5.37 -7.37
C SER A 269 -14.07 -4.68 -7.76
N GLY A 270 -14.89 -4.32 -6.78
CA GLY A 270 -16.17 -3.67 -7.04
C GLY A 270 -16.97 -3.47 -5.76
N PRO A 271 -18.14 -2.80 -5.85
CA PRO A 271 -19.03 -2.52 -4.72
C PRO A 271 -19.36 -3.74 -3.85
N GLN A 272 -19.45 -4.92 -4.49
CA GLN A 272 -19.81 -6.21 -3.87
C GLN A 272 -18.79 -6.69 -2.83
N MET A 273 -17.59 -6.10 -2.80
CA MET A 273 -16.59 -6.42 -1.78
C MET A 273 -16.84 -5.72 -0.44
N PHE A 274 -17.69 -4.68 -0.42
CA PHE A 274 -17.77 -3.74 0.70
C PHE A 274 -18.06 -4.42 2.05
N GLU A 275 -19.09 -5.26 2.12
CA GLU A 275 -19.47 -5.95 3.36
C GLU A 275 -18.34 -6.83 3.91
N ARG A 276 -17.61 -7.50 3.02
CA ARG A 276 -16.46 -8.31 3.41
C ARG A 276 -15.31 -7.45 3.90
N THR A 277 -15.00 -6.36 3.20
CA THR A 277 -13.98 -5.39 3.64
C THR A 277 -14.34 -4.82 5.01
N LEU A 278 -15.59 -4.42 5.23
CA LEU A 278 -16.07 -3.88 6.50
C LEU A 278 -15.89 -4.89 7.66
N ASN A 279 -16.30 -6.14 7.46
CA ASN A 279 -16.16 -7.19 8.46
C ASN A 279 -14.69 -7.52 8.74
N LEU A 280 -13.85 -7.50 7.71
CA LEU A 280 -12.41 -7.73 7.85
C LEU A 280 -11.73 -6.60 8.63
N VAL A 281 -12.09 -5.34 8.37
CA VAL A 281 -11.59 -4.18 9.15
C VAL A 281 -11.92 -4.34 10.63
N LYS A 282 -13.18 -4.68 10.97
CA LYS A 282 -13.59 -4.94 12.37
C LYS A 282 -12.74 -6.04 13.01
N LYS A 283 -12.48 -7.12 12.27
CA LYS A 283 -11.66 -8.25 12.72
C LYS A 283 -10.23 -7.82 12.98
N TYR A 284 -9.58 -7.13 12.04
CA TYR A 284 -8.22 -6.63 12.21
C TYR A 284 -8.12 -5.63 13.37
N ARG A 285 -9.05 -4.68 13.50
CA ARG A 285 -9.09 -3.73 14.62
C ARG A 285 -9.13 -4.48 15.95
N SER A 286 -10.09 -5.41 16.09
CA SER A 286 -10.26 -6.20 17.31
C SER A 286 -9.00 -6.99 17.67
N LYS A 287 -8.29 -7.57 16.69
CA LYS A 287 -7.08 -8.37 16.94
C LYS A 287 -5.85 -7.50 17.21
N LEU A 288 -5.68 -6.40 16.49
CA LEU A 288 -4.56 -5.47 16.69
C LEU A 288 -4.65 -4.76 18.05
N ASP A 289 -5.86 -4.48 18.55
CA ASP A 289 -6.08 -3.89 19.88
C ASP A 289 -5.71 -4.81 21.05
N LEU A 290 -5.57 -6.11 20.82
CA LEU A 290 -5.08 -7.04 21.84
C LEU A 290 -3.58 -6.84 22.12
N GLY A 291 -2.86 -6.15 21.23
CA GLY A 291 -1.42 -5.93 21.37
C GLY A 291 -0.57 -7.14 20.94
N PRO A 292 0.75 -7.07 21.17
CA PRO A 292 1.67 -8.17 20.90
C PRO A 292 1.32 -9.37 21.80
N VAL A 293 1.33 -10.58 21.23
CA VAL A 293 1.21 -11.81 22.00
C VAL A 293 2.55 -12.06 22.70
N GLU A 294 2.56 -12.13 24.04
CA GLU A 294 3.74 -12.53 24.80
C GLU A 294 3.97 -14.04 24.61
N ASP A 295 5.07 -14.44 23.97
CA ASP A 295 5.46 -15.85 23.90
C ASP A 295 6.15 -16.24 25.22
N GLU A 296 5.42 -16.93 26.11
CA GLU A 296 5.92 -17.39 27.43
C GLU A 296 7.17 -18.30 27.34
N ARG A 297 7.57 -18.73 26.14
CA ARG A 297 8.79 -19.53 25.93
C ARG A 297 10.09 -18.72 25.94
N VAL A 298 10.02 -17.39 25.83
CA VAL A 298 11.22 -16.53 25.83
C VAL A 298 11.56 -16.01 27.23
N THR A 299 10.60 -15.99 28.16
CA THR A 299 10.81 -15.52 29.54
C THR A 299 11.37 -16.57 30.49
N SER A 300 11.33 -17.87 30.16
CA SER A 300 11.80 -18.95 31.03
C SER A 300 13.31 -19.25 30.93
N THR A 301 14.03 -18.68 29.97
CA THR A 301 15.48 -18.89 29.80
C THR A 301 16.37 -17.85 30.48
N LEU A 302 15.79 -16.83 31.11
CA LEU A 302 16.54 -15.74 31.77
C LEU A 302 16.40 -15.67 33.30
N THR A 303 15.70 -16.62 33.94
CA THR A 303 15.55 -16.67 35.41
C THR A 303 16.21 -17.87 36.07
N GLY A 304 17.15 -18.53 35.38
CA GLY A 304 17.80 -19.76 35.86
C GLY A 304 19.32 -19.70 35.98
N ALA A 305 19.91 -18.52 36.23
CA ALA A 305 21.37 -18.42 36.41
C ALA A 305 21.78 -17.26 37.33
N SER A 306 21.60 -17.42 38.64
CA SER A 306 22.39 -16.68 39.64
C SER A 306 22.32 -17.36 41.01
N ASP A 307 23.22 -18.32 41.26
CA ASP A 307 23.92 -18.41 42.56
C ASP A 307 24.94 -19.54 42.50
N GLN A 308 26.21 -19.18 42.32
CA GLN A 308 27.36 -19.74 43.06
C GLN A 308 28.65 -19.03 42.66
N ARG A 309 29.39 -18.55 43.68
CA ARG A 309 30.71 -17.93 43.55
C ARG A 309 31.77 -18.99 43.20
N PRO A 310 32.85 -18.62 42.50
CA PRO A 310 33.86 -19.59 42.09
C PRO A 310 34.83 -19.88 43.24
N VAL A 311 35.08 -21.16 43.49
CA VAL A 311 36.26 -21.64 44.21
C VAL A 311 37.14 -22.37 43.20
N SER A 312 38.40 -21.94 43.13
CA SER A 312 39.51 -22.53 42.40
C SER A 312 39.76 -23.98 42.79
N VAL A 313 40.21 -24.83 41.86
CA VAL A 313 41.42 -25.69 41.95
C VAL A 313 41.60 -26.48 40.64
N SER A 314 42.87 -26.70 40.35
CA SER A 314 43.59 -27.27 39.20
C SER A 314 43.45 -28.79 38.96
N GLU A 315 44.13 -29.25 37.88
CA GLU A 315 44.47 -30.64 37.47
C GLU A 315 43.38 -31.44 36.72
N SER A 316 43.65 -32.40 35.84
CA SER A 316 44.79 -32.77 34.98
C SER A 316 44.23 -33.78 33.93
N VAL A 317 45.03 -34.10 32.91
CA VAL A 317 44.68 -34.94 31.74
C VAL A 317 44.89 -36.43 32.02
N GLN A 318 43.99 -37.33 31.57
CA GLN A 318 44.24 -38.67 30.95
C GLN A 318 42.92 -39.50 30.77
N THR A 319 42.45 -39.74 29.54
CA THR A 319 42.53 -40.97 28.67
C THR A 319 41.52 -42.11 28.93
N ASP A 320 40.54 -42.24 28.00
CA ASP A 320 39.94 -43.41 27.28
C ASP A 320 39.62 -44.77 27.99
N PRO A 321 38.85 -45.71 27.39
CA PRO A 321 37.80 -45.68 26.34
C PRO A 321 36.52 -46.52 26.68
N SER A 322 35.39 -46.35 25.98
CA SER A 322 34.49 -47.46 25.54
C SER A 322 33.11 -47.04 24.97
N THR A 323 32.87 -47.52 23.74
CA THR A 323 31.62 -48.07 23.15
C THR A 323 30.38 -47.20 22.80
N SER A 324 30.02 -47.35 21.51
CA SER A 324 28.69 -47.44 20.86
C SER A 324 27.85 -46.17 20.59
N ASP A 325 28.06 -45.63 19.39
CA ASP A 325 27.10 -45.57 18.28
C ASP A 325 25.62 -45.21 18.58
N LEU A 326 25.27 -43.92 18.40
CA LEU A 326 23.93 -43.44 18.02
C LEU A 326 24.06 -42.11 17.26
N THR A 327 24.11 -42.16 15.92
CA THR A 327 23.74 -40.99 15.10
C THR A 327 22.70 -41.41 14.07
N ALA A 328 21.44 -41.05 14.33
CA ALA A 328 20.40 -41.02 13.32
C ALA A 328 19.65 -39.69 13.47
N ASN A 329 19.90 -38.80 12.50
CA ASN A 329 19.25 -37.49 12.43
C ASN A 329 17.87 -37.67 11.76
N PRO A 330 16.74 -37.29 12.39
CA PRO A 330 15.39 -37.58 11.89
C PRO A 330 15.00 -36.88 10.57
N ILE A 331 15.92 -36.14 9.94
CA ILE A 331 15.67 -35.36 8.72
C ILE A 331 15.93 -36.18 7.45
N GLU A 332 16.94 -37.07 7.44
CA GLU A 332 17.28 -37.87 6.24
C GLU A 332 16.20 -38.92 5.90
N ALA A 333 15.49 -39.45 6.91
CA ALA A 333 14.41 -40.42 6.71
C ALA A 333 13.12 -39.82 6.13
N SER A 334 13.00 -38.47 6.06
CA SER A 334 11.87 -37.81 5.40
C SER A 334 12.17 -37.53 3.92
N VAL A 335 13.42 -37.18 3.59
CA VAL A 335 13.84 -36.84 2.22
C VAL A 335 13.84 -38.08 1.30
N GLN A 336 14.18 -39.26 1.83
CA GLN A 336 14.16 -40.50 1.04
C GLN A 336 12.74 -41.00 0.70
N ARG A 337 11.71 -40.60 1.46
CA ARG A 337 10.32 -41.06 1.25
C ARG A 337 9.63 -40.34 0.09
N ASP A 338 9.91 -39.07 -0.13
CA ASP A 338 9.24 -38.28 -1.17
C ASP A 338 9.86 -38.48 -2.57
N ALA A 339 11.12 -38.94 -2.64
CA ALA A 339 11.80 -39.23 -3.90
C ALA A 339 11.24 -40.47 -4.65
N GLN A 340 10.46 -41.33 -4.00
CA GLN A 340 9.93 -42.57 -4.59
C GLN A 340 8.58 -42.40 -5.31
N HIS A 341 8.01 -41.19 -5.37
CA HIS A 341 6.68 -40.94 -5.97
C HIS A 341 6.66 -39.97 -7.17
N LEU A 342 7.82 -39.58 -7.69
CA LEU A 342 7.91 -38.80 -8.93
C LEU A 342 8.08 -39.73 -10.14
N LYS A 343 7.15 -39.65 -11.09
CA LYS A 343 7.27 -40.34 -12.40
C LYS A 343 8.40 -39.69 -13.22
N PRO A 344 9.18 -40.47 -14.00
CA PRO A 344 10.24 -39.91 -14.84
C PRO A 344 9.67 -39.10 -15.99
N LEU A 345 10.31 -37.95 -16.27
CA LEU A 345 10.08 -37.13 -17.45
C LEU A 345 10.46 -37.93 -18.71
N THR A 346 9.51 -38.11 -19.63
CA THR A 346 9.78 -38.68 -20.95
C THR A 346 10.11 -37.58 -21.95
N ASN A 347 11.04 -37.87 -22.87
CA ASN A 347 11.59 -36.97 -23.90
C ASN A 347 10.60 -36.48 -24.98
N ASP A 348 9.29 -36.57 -24.75
CA ASP A 348 8.25 -36.19 -25.72
C ASP A 348 7.75 -34.75 -25.54
N ALA A 349 8.12 -34.06 -24.46
CA ALA A 349 7.71 -32.66 -24.21
C ALA A 349 8.49 -31.62 -25.06
N ASP A 350 9.61 -31.99 -25.68
CA ASP A 350 10.47 -31.05 -26.41
C ASP A 350 10.16 -30.94 -27.92
N LYS A 351 9.19 -31.70 -28.45
CA LYS A 351 8.85 -31.68 -29.88
C LYS A 351 7.65 -30.81 -30.27
N GLU A 352 6.87 -30.28 -29.33
CA GLU A 352 5.70 -29.43 -29.63
C GLU A 352 5.99 -27.91 -29.60
N SER A 353 7.23 -27.48 -29.35
CA SER A 353 7.58 -26.05 -29.20
C SER A 353 8.02 -25.32 -30.49
N GLN A 354 7.94 -25.93 -31.68
CA GLN A 354 8.41 -25.26 -32.91
C GLN A 354 7.24 -24.87 -33.82
N GLN A 355 6.82 -23.61 -33.71
CA GLN A 355 5.95 -22.94 -34.69
C GLN A 355 6.77 -21.94 -35.53
N PRO A 356 6.53 -21.82 -36.85
CA PRO A 356 7.42 -21.13 -37.77
C PRO A 356 7.37 -19.60 -37.66
N ILE A 357 8.52 -18.97 -37.87
CA ILE A 357 8.77 -17.53 -37.81
C ILE A 357 7.98 -16.81 -38.92
N VAL A 358 7.02 -15.97 -38.52
CA VAL A 358 6.35 -15.01 -39.41
C VAL A 358 7.28 -13.79 -39.59
N LYS A 359 7.65 -13.48 -40.83
CA LYS A 359 8.43 -12.27 -41.17
C LYS A 359 7.57 -11.00 -40.97
N VAL A 360 8.05 -10.09 -40.14
CA VAL A 360 7.44 -8.77 -39.87
C VAL A 360 7.91 -7.76 -40.93
N PRO A 361 7.07 -6.84 -41.44
CA PRO A 361 7.52 -5.79 -42.36
C PRO A 361 8.37 -4.74 -41.62
N GLU A 362 9.38 -4.20 -42.31
CA GLU A 362 10.33 -3.20 -41.79
C GLU A 362 9.63 -1.89 -41.39
N ARG A 363 10.09 -1.32 -40.26
CA ARG A 363 9.63 -0.02 -39.74
C ARG A 363 10.16 1.10 -40.62
N HIS A 364 9.27 1.96 -41.11
CA HIS A 364 9.65 3.21 -41.76
C HIS A 364 10.33 4.15 -40.73
N HIS A 365 11.59 4.49 -41.02
CA HIS A 365 12.30 5.58 -40.37
C HIS A 365 11.79 6.92 -40.91
N THR A 366 11.47 7.85 -40.02
CA THR A 366 11.26 9.26 -40.36
C THR A 366 12.62 9.95 -40.47
N SER A 367 13.13 10.09 -41.69
CA SER A 367 14.10 11.12 -42.04
C SER A 367 13.74 11.67 -43.41
N GLU A 368 13.80 13.00 -43.53
CA GLU A 368 13.68 13.80 -44.75
C GLU A 368 12.27 14.22 -45.18
N LEU A 369 11.96 15.48 -44.90
CA LEU A 369 11.07 16.30 -45.73
C LEU A 369 11.58 17.74 -45.70
N GLN A 370 12.43 18.07 -46.68
CA GLN A 370 12.60 19.43 -47.18
C GLN A 370 11.69 19.63 -48.40
N SER A 371 11.01 20.77 -48.39
CA SER A 371 10.46 21.55 -49.50
C SER A 371 9.84 20.82 -50.70
N SER A 372 8.52 20.88 -50.79
CA SER A 372 7.87 21.26 -52.07
C SER A 372 6.53 21.94 -51.76
N GLY A 373 6.38 23.15 -52.26
CA GLY A 373 5.17 23.95 -52.08
C GLY A 373 4.05 23.42 -52.97
N GLN A 374 2.86 23.29 -52.40
CA GLN A 374 1.61 23.42 -53.12
C GLN A 374 0.52 23.90 -52.16
N THR A 375 -0.07 25.02 -52.52
CA THR A 375 -1.15 25.73 -51.83
C THR A 375 -2.46 24.95 -51.99
N LEU A 376 -3.13 24.65 -50.87
CA LEU A 376 -4.51 24.16 -50.86
C LEU A 376 -5.33 24.99 -49.86
N GLU A 377 -6.44 25.54 -50.35
CA GLU A 377 -7.36 26.44 -49.65
C GLU A 377 -8.10 25.76 -48.48
N PRO A 378 -8.42 26.48 -47.38
CA PRO A 378 -9.23 25.92 -46.30
C PRO A 378 -10.73 26.10 -46.55
N ALA A 379 -11.47 25.00 -46.39
CA ALA A 379 -12.92 24.97 -46.36
C ALA A 379 -13.48 25.63 -45.08
N SER A 380 -14.48 26.48 -45.27
CA SER A 380 -15.22 27.23 -44.26
C SER A 380 -16.16 26.36 -43.43
N VAL A 381 -16.13 26.49 -42.09
CA VAL A 381 -17.21 26.05 -41.21
C VAL A 381 -17.62 27.22 -40.31
N SER A 382 -18.87 27.64 -40.48
CA SER A 382 -19.55 28.71 -39.74
C SER A 382 -20.15 28.20 -38.42
N GLY A 383 -19.86 28.88 -37.32
CA GLY A 383 -20.55 28.78 -36.02
C GLY A 383 -20.44 30.11 -35.27
N PRO A 384 -21.45 30.54 -34.49
CA PRO A 384 -21.65 31.94 -34.15
C PRO A 384 -20.73 32.41 -33.01
N ALA A 385 -20.31 33.68 -33.11
CA ALA A 385 -19.49 34.38 -32.14
C ALA A 385 -20.25 34.67 -30.84
N SER A 386 -19.59 34.47 -29.70
CA SER A 386 -19.92 35.17 -28.47
C SER A 386 -18.64 35.51 -27.72
N ALA A 387 -18.40 36.81 -27.60
CA ALA A 387 -17.24 37.41 -26.96
C ALA A 387 -17.36 37.32 -25.44
N ILE A 388 -16.32 36.82 -24.78
CA ILE A 388 -16.11 37.02 -23.34
C ILE A 388 -14.66 37.46 -23.14
N ALA A 389 -14.53 38.67 -22.62
CA ALA A 389 -13.30 39.39 -22.33
C ALA A 389 -12.46 38.70 -21.22
N PRO A 390 -11.14 38.95 -21.17
CA PRO A 390 -10.29 38.45 -20.09
C PRO A 390 -10.62 39.15 -18.75
N PRO A 391 -10.44 38.47 -17.60
CA PRO A 391 -10.67 39.07 -16.29
C PRO A 391 -9.61 40.14 -15.97
N PRO A 392 -9.97 41.21 -15.22
CA PRO A 392 -9.05 42.28 -14.89
C PRO A 392 -8.05 41.87 -13.81
N SER A 393 -6.82 42.35 -13.97
CA SER A 393 -5.76 42.41 -12.97
C SER A 393 -6.17 43.28 -11.79
N ASN A 394 -6.14 42.73 -10.56
CA ASN A 394 -6.30 43.51 -9.35
C ASN A 394 -4.94 43.98 -8.79
N PRO A 395 -4.85 45.23 -8.30
CA PRO A 395 -3.60 45.85 -7.87
C PRO A 395 -3.22 45.46 -6.45
N ALA A 396 -1.93 45.60 -6.18
CA ALA A 396 -1.29 45.42 -4.88
C ALA A 396 -1.70 46.49 -3.85
N SER A 397 -1.36 46.15 -2.59
CA SER A 397 -1.06 47.01 -1.41
C SER A 397 -2.09 46.98 -0.28
N PRO A 398 -1.72 47.26 1.00
CA PRO A 398 -0.39 47.26 1.63
C PRO A 398 -0.30 46.48 2.96
N THR A 399 0.94 46.35 3.41
CA THR A 399 1.46 45.95 4.72
C THR A 399 0.90 46.79 5.88
N THR A 400 0.44 46.15 6.95
CA THR A 400 0.53 46.65 8.35
C THR A 400 0.31 45.52 9.35
N SER A 401 1.23 45.39 10.32
CA SER A 401 1.10 44.59 11.54
C SER A 401 0.02 45.18 12.48
N PRO A 402 -0.48 44.40 13.45
CA PRO A 402 -0.17 44.78 14.83
C PRO A 402 0.05 43.62 15.82
N SER A 403 0.60 44.04 16.95
CA SER A 403 1.04 43.33 18.15
C SER A 403 -0.06 42.63 18.96
N THR A 404 0.34 41.51 19.56
CA THR A 404 0.04 41.00 20.91
C THR A 404 -1.14 41.60 21.69
N GLN A 405 -2.14 40.76 21.97
CA GLN A 405 -2.74 40.66 23.30
C GLN A 405 -3.36 39.27 23.52
N ALA A 406 -2.95 38.64 24.62
CA ALA A 406 -3.42 37.35 25.08
C ALA A 406 -4.76 37.50 25.80
N THR A 407 -5.72 36.63 25.47
CA THR A 407 -6.87 36.35 26.34
C THR A 407 -7.10 34.85 26.39
N SER A 408 -6.85 34.31 27.58
CA SER A 408 -7.12 32.95 28.01
C SER A 408 -8.62 32.68 28.07
N SER A 409 -9.10 31.67 27.34
CA SER A 409 -10.38 31.00 27.62
C SER A 409 -10.17 29.50 27.56
N THR A 410 -10.01 28.92 28.74
CA THR A 410 -9.95 27.50 29.05
C THR A 410 -11.27 26.83 28.65
N SER A 411 -11.25 25.99 27.62
CA SER A 411 -12.34 25.04 27.34
C SER A 411 -11.86 23.62 27.63
N THR A 412 -12.46 23.02 28.65
CA THR A 412 -12.31 21.66 29.14
C THR A 412 -12.49 20.61 28.03
N PRO A 413 -11.65 19.56 27.95
CA PRO A 413 -11.93 18.41 27.10
C PRO A 413 -13.05 17.56 27.73
N VAL A 414 -13.98 17.12 26.90
CA VAL A 414 -15.04 16.18 27.28
C VAL A 414 -14.41 14.82 27.61
N SER A 415 -14.51 14.40 28.88
CA SER A 415 -14.00 13.14 29.40
C SER A 415 -14.66 11.92 28.73
N ARG A 416 -13.81 10.99 28.27
CA ARG A 416 -14.17 9.62 27.86
C ARG A 416 -14.54 8.80 29.12
N PRO A 417 -15.55 7.91 29.08
CA PRO A 417 -15.88 7.08 30.24
C PRO A 417 -14.74 6.08 30.56
N PRO A 418 -14.52 5.75 31.85
CA PRO A 418 -13.39 4.92 32.27
C PRO A 418 -13.62 3.46 31.88
N SER A 419 -12.63 2.85 31.22
CA SER A 419 -12.56 1.41 30.97
C SER A 419 -12.26 0.68 32.28
N LYS A 420 -13.07 -0.34 32.59
CA LYS A 420 -12.88 -1.22 33.74
C LYS A 420 -11.59 -2.05 33.60
N SER A 421 -10.98 -2.30 34.76
CA SER A 421 -9.65 -2.85 35.01
C SER A 421 -9.36 -4.22 34.38
N GLY A 422 -8.11 -4.41 33.94
CA GLY A 422 -7.42 -5.70 34.03
C GLY A 422 -6.58 -6.11 32.82
N SER A 423 -5.38 -5.55 32.66
CA SER A 423 -4.15 -6.21 32.19
C SER A 423 -3.08 -5.14 31.97
N LYS A 424 -1.82 -5.43 32.33
CA LYS A 424 -0.66 -4.56 32.10
C LYS A 424 -0.31 -4.53 30.61
N THR A 425 -1.16 -3.94 29.77
CA THR A 425 -0.72 -3.48 28.45
C THR A 425 0.03 -2.18 28.70
N LYS A 426 1.37 -2.21 28.52
CA LYS A 426 2.16 -0.97 28.41
C LYS A 426 1.49 -0.06 27.36
N ASP A 427 1.62 1.26 27.52
CA ASP A 427 1.13 2.30 26.62
C ASP A 427 1.65 2.13 25.17
N LEU A 428 1.13 1.14 24.45
CA LEU A 428 1.47 0.84 23.06
C LEU A 428 0.56 1.66 22.17
N GLU A 429 1.14 2.38 21.22
CA GLU A 429 0.38 3.14 20.24
C GLU A 429 -0.49 2.18 19.38
N PRO A 430 -1.78 2.49 19.19
CA PRO A 430 -2.65 1.68 18.35
C PRO A 430 -2.13 1.63 16.91
N LYS A 431 -2.07 0.42 16.33
CA LYS A 431 -1.72 0.26 14.91
C LYS A 431 -2.75 0.95 14.01
N VAL A 432 -2.25 1.68 13.01
CA VAL A 432 -3.10 2.39 12.03
C VAL A 432 -3.69 1.38 11.04
N ILE A 433 -4.96 1.58 10.67
CA ILE A 433 -5.63 0.76 9.65
C ILE A 433 -6.07 1.66 8.50
N PHE A 434 -5.62 1.34 7.29
CA PHE A 434 -6.29 1.81 6.07
C PHE A 434 -7.15 0.69 5.52
N ALA A 435 -8.27 1.01 4.89
CA ALA A 435 -9.17 0.02 4.32
C ALA A 435 -9.38 0.26 2.83
N THR A 436 -9.40 -0.80 2.04
CA THR A 436 -9.71 -0.73 0.61
C THR A 436 -10.57 -1.90 0.14
N GLY A 437 -11.41 -1.65 -0.86
CA GLY A 437 -12.32 -2.63 -1.44
C GLY A 437 -13.80 -2.23 -1.27
N GLY A 438 -14.49 -2.05 -2.39
CA GLY A 438 -15.94 -1.81 -2.42
C GLY A 438 -16.46 -0.49 -1.88
N ILE A 439 -15.61 0.41 -1.37
CA ILE A 439 -16.03 1.73 -0.88
C ILE A 439 -16.35 2.63 -2.09
N THR A 440 -17.61 3.10 -2.18
CA THR A 440 -18.12 3.84 -3.34
C THR A 440 -18.80 5.18 -3.01
N ASN A 441 -19.12 5.42 -1.74
CA ASN A 441 -19.86 6.59 -1.28
C ASN A 441 -19.42 7.00 0.15
N GLY A 442 -19.90 8.16 0.61
CA GLY A 442 -19.56 8.73 1.91
C GLY A 442 -20.05 7.92 3.11
N GLU A 443 -21.24 7.33 3.04
CA GLU A 443 -21.80 6.45 4.08
C GLU A 443 -20.88 5.26 4.34
N GLN A 444 -20.44 4.59 3.27
CA GLN A 444 -19.54 3.45 3.33
C GLN A 444 -18.16 3.82 3.90
N CYS A 445 -17.64 5.00 3.55
CA CYS A 445 -16.41 5.49 4.16
C CYS A 445 -16.61 5.70 5.67
N LEU A 446 -17.70 6.35 6.12
CA LEU A 446 -18.00 6.51 7.55
C LEU A 446 -18.12 5.17 8.28
N GLN A 447 -18.79 4.18 7.68
CA GLN A 447 -18.91 2.84 8.26
C GLN A 447 -17.54 2.17 8.47
N ILE A 448 -16.63 2.32 7.51
CA ILE A 448 -15.25 1.82 7.59
C ILE A 448 -14.45 2.53 8.68
N LEU A 449 -14.58 3.85 8.80
CA LEU A 449 -13.92 4.62 9.85
C LEU A 449 -14.44 4.23 11.24
N ASN A 450 -15.76 4.10 11.37
CA ASN A 450 -16.41 3.63 12.61
C ASN A 450 -16.03 2.18 12.96
N ALA A 451 -15.66 1.36 11.98
CA ALA A 451 -15.15 0.01 12.20
C ALA A 451 -13.69 -0.03 12.71
N GLY A 452 -13.01 1.11 12.80
CA GLY A 452 -11.66 1.24 13.35
C GLY A 452 -10.55 1.52 12.32
N ALA A 453 -10.91 1.82 11.07
CA ALA A 453 -9.96 2.35 10.10
C ALA A 453 -9.74 3.86 10.30
N SER A 454 -8.53 4.34 9.99
CA SER A 454 -8.19 5.76 9.97
C SER A 454 -8.40 6.39 8.60
N VAL A 455 -8.28 5.60 7.52
CA VAL A 455 -8.40 6.06 6.12
C VAL A 455 -9.16 5.04 5.29
N CYS A 456 -10.05 5.52 4.42
CA CYS A 456 -10.75 4.73 3.41
C CYS A 456 -10.11 5.02 2.03
N GLN A 457 -9.67 3.98 1.33
CA GLN A 457 -9.03 4.11 0.01
C GLN A 457 -9.94 3.66 -1.13
N VAL A 458 -9.97 4.45 -2.19
CA VAL A 458 -10.78 4.20 -3.38
C VAL A 458 -9.94 3.89 -4.63
N TYR A 459 -10.48 3.01 -5.47
CA TYR A 459 -9.96 2.72 -6.82
C TYR A 459 -11.11 2.56 -7.79
N THR A 460 -11.87 1.46 -7.65
CA THR A 460 -12.94 1.11 -8.61
C THR A 460 -14.01 2.21 -8.68
N ALA A 461 -14.32 2.85 -7.55
CA ALA A 461 -15.22 3.99 -7.50
C ALA A 461 -14.75 5.19 -8.36
N MET A 462 -13.44 5.42 -8.48
CA MET A 462 -12.90 6.47 -9.37
C MET A 462 -13.01 6.07 -10.84
N MET A 463 -12.82 4.78 -11.16
CA MET A 463 -12.92 4.29 -12.54
C MET A 463 -14.34 4.44 -13.11
N TYR A 464 -15.37 4.34 -12.27
CA TYR A 464 -16.77 4.48 -12.68
C TYR A 464 -17.35 5.87 -12.41
N GLY A 465 -16.97 6.51 -11.30
CA GLY A 465 -17.47 7.84 -10.90
C GLY A 465 -16.64 9.03 -11.41
N GLY A 466 -15.48 8.76 -12.03
CA GLY A 466 -14.59 9.78 -12.58
C GLY A 466 -13.83 10.61 -11.54
N VAL A 467 -13.27 11.72 -12.00
CA VAL A 467 -12.39 12.60 -11.20
C VAL A 467 -13.08 13.26 -10.01
N GLY A 468 -14.41 13.40 -10.05
CA GLY A 468 -15.21 13.99 -8.97
C GLY A 468 -15.50 13.05 -7.79
N THR A 469 -15.13 11.76 -7.88
CA THR A 469 -15.51 10.74 -6.89
C THR A 469 -15.08 11.09 -5.46
N VAL A 470 -13.83 11.53 -5.25
CA VAL A 470 -13.33 11.84 -3.90
C VAL A 470 -14.04 13.06 -3.31
N THR A 471 -14.27 14.09 -4.11
CA THR A 471 -15.05 15.28 -3.71
C THR A 471 -16.48 14.89 -3.31
N ARG A 472 -17.15 14.07 -4.13
CA ARG A 472 -18.49 13.56 -3.84
C ARG A 472 -18.54 12.77 -2.54
N ILE A 473 -17.63 11.82 -2.34
CA ILE A 473 -17.56 11.01 -1.10
C ILE A 473 -17.44 11.93 0.12
N LYS A 474 -16.52 12.91 0.09
CA LYS A 474 -16.35 13.84 1.21
C LYS A 474 -17.62 14.66 1.47
N GLN A 475 -18.31 15.10 0.43
CA GLN A 475 -19.57 15.83 0.60
C GLN A 475 -20.65 14.95 1.23
N GLU A 476 -20.85 13.72 0.73
CA GLU A 476 -21.81 12.76 1.28
C GLU A 476 -21.49 12.43 2.76
N MET A 477 -20.20 12.33 3.13
CA MET A 477 -19.79 12.15 4.53
C MET A 477 -20.27 13.30 5.42
N ARG A 478 -20.07 14.55 4.98
CA ARG A 478 -20.50 15.74 5.74
C ARG A 478 -22.00 15.79 5.92
N GLU A 479 -22.74 15.54 4.84
CA GLU A 479 -24.19 15.50 4.86
C GLU A 479 -24.70 14.46 5.88
N LYS A 480 -24.07 13.28 5.92
CA LYS A 480 -24.39 12.24 6.90
C LYS A 480 -24.02 12.60 8.33
N MET A 481 -22.85 13.18 8.57
CA MET A 481 -22.45 13.64 9.90
C MET A 481 -23.39 14.74 10.44
N HIS A 482 -23.84 15.64 9.56
CA HIS A 482 -24.81 16.68 9.93
C HIS A 482 -26.20 16.13 10.25
N GLN A 483 -26.66 15.09 9.55
CA GLN A 483 -27.94 14.43 9.84
C GLN A 483 -27.91 13.79 11.24
N HIS A 484 -26.89 12.98 11.54
CA HIS A 484 -26.75 12.34 12.86
C HIS A 484 -26.62 13.37 14.00
N GLY A 485 -25.96 14.50 13.77
CA GLY A 485 -25.85 15.58 14.75
C GLY A 485 -27.16 16.33 15.05
N LYS A 486 -28.15 16.25 14.15
CA LYS A 486 -29.51 16.78 14.37
C LYS A 486 -30.40 15.75 15.07
N ASP A 487 -30.29 14.49 14.70
CA ASP A 487 -31.11 13.40 15.26
C ASP A 487 -30.72 13.09 16.72
N GLY A 488 -29.46 13.27 17.11
CA GLY A 488 -29.00 13.11 18.51
C GLY A 488 -29.30 14.29 19.44
N LYS A 489 -30.02 15.32 18.97
CA LYS A 489 -30.44 16.50 19.76
C LYS A 489 -31.96 16.59 19.96
N GLN A 490 -32.73 15.61 19.48
CA GLN A 490 -34.13 15.38 19.85
C GLN A 490 -34.20 14.30 20.92
#